data_AF-A0AAP3B9B6-F1
#
_entry.id   AF-A0AAP3B9B6-F1
#
_cell.length_a   1.000
_cell.length_b   1.000
_cell.length_c   1.000
_cell.angle_alpha   90.00
_cell.angle_beta   90.00
_cell.angle_gamma   90.00
#
_symmetry.space_group_name_H-M   'P 1'
#
loop_
_entity.id
_entity.type
_entity.pdbx_description
1 polymer ?
#
loop_
_entity_poly.entity_id
_entity_poly.type
_entity_poly.pdbx_seq_one_letter_code
_entity_poly.pdbx_strand_id
1 'polypeptide(L)'
;MLDSDMNAWAEDEKGTPLSLAEMRERYIDGREIVYRPLLNSDNDFVYYRAYWAKNLYWFDTWETTGYGREDNNPAYRNNNRHIVLVPSGFKGFELLDHSVLTTDASRFWAAPQN
;
A
#
# COMPACT_ATOMS: atom_id res chain seq x y z
N MET A 1 2.02 -11.01 0.16
CA MET A 1 2.42 -9.72 -0.43
C MET A 1 3.80 -9.97 -0.98
N LEU A 2 3.99 -9.81 -2.28
CA LEU A 2 5.28 -10.03 -2.91
C LEU A 2 6.03 -8.71 -2.95
N ASP A 3 7.24 -8.69 -2.40
CA ASP A 3 8.16 -7.55 -2.47
C ASP A 3 9.47 -8.03 -3.11
N SER A 4 9.59 -7.77 -4.40
CA SER A 4 10.78 -8.14 -5.17
C SER A 4 12.00 -7.33 -4.77
N ASP A 5 11.82 -6.07 -4.33
CA ASP A 5 12.93 -5.18 -3.99
C ASP A 5 13.59 -5.64 -2.69
N MET A 6 12.80 -6.17 -1.76
CA MET A 6 13.26 -6.72 -0.50
C MET A 6 13.51 -8.24 -0.55
N ASN A 7 13.37 -8.87 -1.72
CA ASN A 7 13.47 -10.32 -1.91
C ASN A 7 12.67 -11.09 -0.84
N ALA A 8 11.42 -10.72 -0.61
CA ALA A 8 10.58 -11.38 0.38
C ALA A 8 9.10 -11.44 -0.01
N TRP A 9 8.37 -12.35 0.64
CA TRP A 9 6.91 -12.27 0.68
C TRP A 9 6.36 -12.47 2.09
N ALA A 10 5.16 -11.95 2.29
CA ALA A 10 4.36 -12.16 3.50
C ALA A 10 3.24 -13.18 3.26
N GLU A 11 3.10 -14.13 4.17
CA GLU A 11 2.08 -15.18 4.18
C GLU A 11 1.42 -15.33 5.56
N ASP A 12 0.27 -15.99 5.58
CA ASP A 12 -0.35 -16.46 6.81
C ASP A 12 0.33 -17.74 7.34
N GLU A 13 -0.12 -18.18 8.52
CA GLU A 13 0.33 -19.41 9.17
C GLU A 13 0.10 -20.69 8.33
N LYS A 14 -0.70 -20.62 7.25
CA LYS A 14 -0.99 -21.74 6.33
C LYS A 14 -0.17 -21.67 5.04
N GLY A 15 0.68 -20.67 4.87
CA GLY A 15 1.47 -20.46 3.64
C GLY A 15 0.71 -19.74 2.53
N THR A 16 -0.42 -19.09 2.83
CA THR A 16 -1.19 -18.31 1.85
C THR A 16 -0.62 -16.89 1.77
N PRO A 17 -0.21 -16.39 0.59
CA PRO A 17 0.26 -15.02 0.45
C PRO A 17 -0.81 -13.99 0.83
N LEU A 18 -0.43 -13.01 1.65
CA LEU A 18 -1.34 -11.97 2.14
C LEU A 18 -1.44 -10.77 1.18
N SER A 19 -2.62 -10.19 0.99
CA SER A 19 -2.74 -8.85 0.41
C SER A 19 -2.26 -7.76 1.39
N LEU A 20 -2.07 -6.53 0.90
CA LEU A 20 -1.74 -5.37 1.75
C LEU A 20 -2.82 -5.11 2.80
N ALA A 21 -4.10 -5.24 2.41
CA ALA A 21 -5.22 -5.10 3.32
C ALA A 21 -5.16 -6.16 4.45
N GLU A 22 -4.93 -7.43 4.11
CA GLU A 22 -4.83 -8.50 5.12
C GLU A 22 -3.62 -8.34 6.03
N MET A 23 -2.47 -7.92 5.49
CA MET A 23 -1.30 -7.59 6.33
C MET A 23 -1.64 -6.49 7.32
N ARG A 24 -2.30 -5.41 6.88
CA ARG A 24 -2.68 -4.29 7.73
C ARG A 24 -3.61 -4.74 8.87
N GLU A 25 -4.65 -5.49 8.58
CA GLU A 25 -5.57 -6.01 9.60
C GLU A 25 -4.83 -6.92 10.60
N ARG A 26 -3.92 -7.77 10.13
CA ARG A 26 -3.09 -8.60 11.04
C ARG A 26 -2.21 -7.74 11.96
N TYR A 27 -1.57 -6.69 11.45
CA TYR A 27 -0.79 -5.77 12.28
C TYR A 27 -1.63 -5.04 13.33
N ILE A 28 -2.84 -4.60 12.96
CA ILE A 28 -3.78 -3.94 13.89
C ILE A 28 -4.20 -4.90 15.01
N ASP A 29 -4.49 -6.15 14.66
CA ASP A 29 -4.94 -7.18 15.59
C ASP A 29 -3.80 -7.84 16.38
N GLY A 30 -2.54 -7.48 16.11
CA GLY A 30 -1.37 -8.17 16.68
C GLY A 30 -1.25 -9.64 16.26
N ARG A 31 -1.87 -10.02 15.13
CA ARG A 31 -1.76 -11.37 14.56
C ARG A 31 -0.43 -11.54 13.85
N GLU A 32 0.09 -12.77 13.90
CA GLU A 32 1.35 -13.11 13.26
C GLU A 32 1.27 -12.94 11.74
N ILE A 33 2.37 -12.44 11.17
CA ILE A 33 2.64 -12.45 9.73
C ILE A 33 3.96 -13.19 9.55
N VAL A 34 3.94 -14.23 8.72
CA VAL A 34 5.14 -15.00 8.41
C VAL A 34 5.80 -14.38 7.19
N TYR A 35 7.08 -14.05 7.34
CA TYR A 35 7.89 -13.50 6.25
C TYR A 35 8.84 -14.57 5.74
N ARG A 36 8.91 -14.70 4.41
CA ARG A 36 9.72 -15.70 3.72
C ARG A 36 10.67 -15.03 2.73
N PRO A 37 11.91 -15.53 2.60
CA PRO A 37 12.85 -15.01 1.62
C PRO A 37 12.54 -15.54 0.22
N LEU A 38 12.64 -14.68 -0.78
CA LEU A 38 12.79 -15.09 -2.17
C LEU A 38 14.20 -15.68 -2.37
N LEU A 39 14.28 -16.81 -3.07
CA LEU A 39 15.54 -17.38 -3.60
C LEU A 39 16.60 -17.82 -2.55
N ASN A 40 16.19 -18.40 -1.42
CA ASN A 40 17.11 -18.93 -0.38
C ASN A 40 18.13 -17.89 0.15
N SER A 41 17.73 -16.63 0.30
CA SER A 41 18.55 -15.63 0.98
C SER A 41 18.45 -15.77 2.51
N ASP A 42 19.57 -15.55 3.21
CA ASP A 42 19.60 -15.35 4.65
C ASP A 42 19.08 -13.95 4.99
N ASN A 43 17.75 -13.78 4.99
CA ASN A 43 17.14 -12.49 5.31
C ASN A 43 16.75 -12.41 6.80
N ASP A 44 17.37 -11.47 7.52
CA ASP A 44 16.79 -10.94 8.76
C ASP A 44 15.62 -10.00 8.41
N PHE A 45 14.42 -10.38 8.82
CA PHE A 45 13.20 -9.61 8.54
C PHE A 45 12.94 -8.47 9.52
N VAL A 46 13.83 -8.17 10.48
CA VAL A 46 13.62 -7.05 11.42
C VAL A 46 13.40 -5.73 10.68
N TYR A 47 14.28 -5.38 9.75
CA TYR A 47 14.12 -4.16 8.95
C TYR A 47 12.86 -4.23 8.07
N TYR A 48 12.62 -5.38 7.43
CA TYR A 48 11.47 -5.58 6.57
C TYR A 48 10.13 -5.40 7.30
N ARG A 49 10.02 -5.91 8.53
CA ARG A 49 8.87 -5.73 9.41
C ARG A 49 8.66 -4.26 9.78
N ALA A 50 9.72 -3.53 10.11
CA ALA A 50 9.63 -2.11 10.43
C ALA A 50 9.23 -1.28 9.21
N TYR A 51 9.79 -1.60 8.04
CA TYR A 51 9.43 -0.99 6.77
C TYR A 51 7.95 -1.22 6.45
N TRP A 52 7.44 -2.44 6.55
CA TRP A 52 6.01 -2.70 6.32
C TRP A 52 5.10 -2.04 7.34
N ALA A 53 5.45 -2.07 8.62
CA ALA A 53 4.67 -1.39 9.64
C ALA A 53 4.49 0.10 9.34
N LYS A 54 5.49 0.76 8.73
CA LYS A 54 5.37 2.15 8.24
C LYS A 54 4.44 2.25 7.01
N ASN A 55 4.61 1.38 6.02
CA ASN A 55 3.92 1.51 4.73
C ASN A 55 2.49 0.98 4.71
N LEU A 56 2.07 0.17 5.70
CA LEU A 56 0.72 -0.42 5.74
C LEU A 56 -0.39 0.56 6.17
N TYR A 57 -0.04 1.80 6.49
CA TYR A 57 -0.99 2.82 6.95
C TYR A 57 -1.04 4.04 6.05
N TRP A 58 -0.32 4.06 4.92
CA TRP A 58 -0.41 5.13 3.95
C TRP A 58 -0.32 4.55 2.56
N PHE A 59 -1.41 4.66 1.81
CA PHE A 59 -1.44 4.24 0.41
C PHE A 59 -1.96 5.39 -0.44
N ASP A 60 -1.48 5.45 -1.67
CA ASP A 60 -1.87 6.48 -2.61
C ASP A 60 -1.84 5.96 -4.04
N THR A 61 -2.69 6.55 -4.87
CA THR A 61 -2.81 6.18 -6.28
C THR A 61 -3.45 7.30 -7.09
N TRP A 62 -3.21 7.33 -8.40
CA TRP A 62 -3.91 8.22 -9.30
C TRP A 62 -5.33 7.71 -9.57
N GLU A 63 -6.33 8.59 -9.58
CA GLU A 63 -7.73 8.23 -9.87
C GLU A 63 -7.90 7.63 -11.28
N THR A 64 -6.96 7.93 -12.19
CA THR A 64 -6.99 7.44 -13.57
C THR A 64 -5.69 6.75 -13.95
N THR A 65 -5.80 5.57 -14.58
CA THR A 65 -4.65 4.87 -15.16
C THR A 65 -4.15 5.59 -16.42
N GLY A 66 -2.82 5.64 -16.61
CA GLY A 66 -2.21 6.15 -17.84
C GLY A 66 -0.72 6.45 -17.68
N TYR A 67 -0.02 6.66 -18.80
CA TYR A 67 1.37 7.08 -18.79
C TYR A 67 1.52 8.58 -18.46
N GLY A 68 2.59 8.94 -17.75
CA GLY A 68 2.96 10.33 -17.46
C GLY A 68 2.04 11.03 -16.46
N ARG A 69 1.42 10.27 -15.55
CA ARG A 69 0.58 10.81 -14.46
C ARG A 69 1.41 11.46 -13.35
N GLU A 70 2.61 10.95 -13.12
CA GLU A 70 3.52 11.41 -12.07
C GLU A 70 4.29 12.69 -12.48
N ASP A 71 4.37 12.98 -13.77
CA ASP A 71 5.30 13.97 -14.34
C ASP A 71 4.77 15.42 -14.32
N ASN A 72 3.70 15.71 -13.57
CA ASN A 72 2.98 16.99 -13.62
C ASN A 72 2.63 17.43 -15.06
N ASN A 73 2.31 16.48 -15.93
CA ASN A 73 2.04 16.76 -17.33
C ASN A 73 0.89 17.79 -17.45
N PRO A 74 1.12 18.95 -18.11
CA PRO A 74 0.12 20.02 -18.21
C PRO A 74 -1.21 19.56 -18.81
N ALA A 75 -1.19 18.53 -19.66
CA ALA A 75 -2.38 17.94 -20.27
C ALA A 75 -3.36 17.35 -19.23
N TYR A 76 -2.87 16.97 -18.05
CA TYR A 76 -3.67 16.35 -17.00
C TYR A 76 -3.91 17.26 -15.79
N ARG A 77 -3.39 18.49 -15.79
CA ARG A 77 -3.42 19.41 -14.64
C ARG A 77 -4.79 19.60 -13.99
N ASN A 78 -5.87 19.54 -14.78
CA ASN A 78 -7.23 19.76 -14.30
C ASN A 78 -8.03 18.46 -14.05
N ASN A 79 -7.44 17.29 -14.31
CA ASN A 79 -8.14 15.99 -14.28
C ASN A 79 -7.27 14.86 -13.72
N ASN A 80 -6.28 15.18 -12.87
CA ASN A 80 -5.35 14.22 -12.28
C ASN A 80 -5.48 14.24 -10.76
N ARG A 81 -6.57 13.64 -10.25
CA ARG A 81 -6.78 13.53 -8.81
C ARG A 81 -5.91 12.41 -8.26
N HIS A 82 -5.31 12.68 -7.11
CA HIS A 82 -4.46 11.75 -6.39
C HIS A 82 -5.20 11.26 -5.15
N ILE A 83 -5.59 10.00 -5.10
CA ILE A 83 -6.37 9.44 -4.01
C ILE A 83 -5.41 8.92 -2.95
N VAL A 84 -5.56 9.37 -1.71
CA VAL A 84 -4.72 8.99 -0.58
C VAL A 84 -5.57 8.29 0.47
N LEU A 85 -5.32 7.00 0.68
CA LEU A 85 -5.94 6.19 1.72
C LEU A 85 -5.14 6.31 3.03
N VAL A 86 -5.81 6.76 4.07
CA VAL A 86 -5.26 6.88 5.43
C VAL A 86 -6.17 6.24 6.50
N PRO A 87 -5.64 5.92 7.69
CA PRO A 87 -6.43 5.47 8.82
C PRO A 87 -7.43 6.52 9.28
N SER A 88 -8.56 6.06 9.81
CA SER A 88 -9.53 6.93 10.47
C SER A 88 -8.87 7.75 11.58
N GLY A 89 -9.14 9.06 11.61
CA GLY A 89 -8.53 9.99 12.57
C GLY A 89 -7.13 10.48 12.23
N PHE A 90 -6.46 9.90 11.22
CA PHE A 90 -5.19 10.40 10.72
C PHE A 90 -5.41 11.40 9.58
N LYS A 91 -4.84 12.60 9.72
CA LYS A 91 -5.05 13.70 8.75
C LYS A 91 -4.05 13.72 7.59
N GLY A 92 -3.03 12.87 7.68
CA GLY A 92 -1.96 12.82 6.71
C GLY A 92 -0.81 13.81 6.96
N PHE A 93 0.21 13.74 6.11
CA PHE A 93 1.22 14.76 5.86
C PHE A 93 0.65 15.86 4.95
N GLU A 94 1.43 16.90 4.69
CA GLU A 94 1.07 17.94 3.71
C GLU A 94 0.86 17.31 2.33
N LEU A 95 -0.35 17.46 1.79
CA LEU A 95 -0.76 16.87 0.52
C LEU A 95 -0.77 17.94 -0.58
N LEU A 96 -0.58 17.49 -1.83
CA LEU A 96 -0.75 18.33 -3.01
C LEU A 96 -2.23 18.75 -3.15
N ASP A 97 -2.49 19.93 -3.71
CA ASP A 97 -3.85 20.50 -3.85
C ASP A 97 -4.86 19.58 -4.58
N HIS A 98 -4.39 18.69 -5.46
CA HIS A 98 -5.22 17.75 -6.19
C HIS A 98 -5.40 16.40 -5.48
N SER A 99 -4.97 16.31 -4.22
CA SER A 99 -5.09 15.10 -3.41
C SER A 99 -6.47 14.99 -2.77
N VAL A 100 -6.97 13.77 -2.69
CA VAL A 100 -8.26 13.43 -2.13
C VAL A 100 -8.02 12.40 -1.05
N LEU A 101 -8.17 12.82 0.20
CA LEU A 101 -8.00 11.95 1.34
C LEU A 101 -9.26 11.09 1.53
N THR A 102 -9.07 9.79 1.74
CA THR A 102 -10.14 8.84 2.04
C THR A 102 -9.72 7.92 3.18
N THR A 103 -10.71 7.47 3.96
CA THR A 103 -10.55 6.39 4.95
C THR A 103 -11.35 5.14 4.53
N ASP A 104 -12.03 5.18 3.38
CA ASP A 104 -12.81 4.08 2.81
C ASP A 104 -11.89 3.12 2.05
N ALA A 105 -11.33 2.15 2.78
CA ALA A 105 -10.47 1.13 2.21
C ALA A 105 -11.22 0.22 1.22
N SER A 106 -12.48 -0.10 1.47
CA SER A 106 -13.27 -0.97 0.59
C SER A 106 -13.43 -0.37 -0.79
N ARG A 107 -13.70 0.94 -0.88
CA ARG A 107 -13.77 1.65 -2.16
C ARG A 107 -12.40 1.83 -2.80
N PHE A 108 -11.35 2.12 -2.02
CA PHE A 108 -10.00 2.32 -2.55
C PHE A 108 -9.46 1.07 -3.25
N TRP A 109 -9.71 -0.12 -2.67
CA TRP A 109 -9.25 -1.40 -3.23
C TRP A 109 -10.27 -2.06 -4.17
N ALA A 110 -11.41 -1.42 -4.44
CA ALA A 110 -12.43 -1.98 -5.33
C ALA A 110 -11.92 -2.03 -6.78
N ALA A 111 -12.33 -3.06 -7.52
CA ALA A 111 -12.14 -3.08 -8.96
C ALA A 111 -12.89 -1.90 -9.62
N PRO A 112 -12.40 -1.38 -10.76
CA PRO A 112 -13.12 -0.37 -11.53
C PRO A 112 -14.53 -0.83 -11.87
N GLN A 113 -15.50 0.08 -11.71
CA GLN A 113 -16.87 -0.17 -12.17
C GLN A 113 -16.96 0.19 -13.66
N ASN A 114 -17.46 -0.75 -14.46
CA ASN A 114 -17.69 -0.56 -15.90
C ASN A 114 -18.86 0.38 -16.17
#